data_AF-A0A519W3D3-F1
#
_entry.id   AF-A0A519W3D3-F1
#
_cell.length_a   1.000
_cell.length_b   1.000
_cell.length_c   1.000
_cell.angle_alpha   90.00
_cell.angle_beta   90.00
_cell.angle_gamma   90.00
#
_symmetry.space_group_name_H-M   'P 1'
#
loop_
_entity.id
_entity.type
_entity.pdbx_description
1 polymer ?
#
loop_
_entity_poly.entity_id
_entity_poly.type
_entity_poly.pdbx_seq_one_letter_code
_entity_poly.pdbx_strand_id
1 'polypeptide(L)' 'DINGICASGGSACSSGSNIGSHVLNGIKADPNRPSVRFSFSKYTTKEELDYVIDKVKMVVKQNALA' A
#
# COMPACT_ATOMS: atom_id res chain seq x y z
N ASP A 1 2.64 9.78 -4.95
CA ASP A 1 2.84 11.06 -5.64
C ASP A 1 2.66 11.08 -7.14
N ILE A 2 3.39 10.29 -7.94
CA ILE A 2 3.34 10.39 -9.42
C ILE A 2 1.92 10.31 -10.02
N ASN A 3 1.01 9.56 -9.40
CA ASN A 3 -0.38 9.42 -9.85
C ASN A 3 -1.39 10.29 -9.08
N GLY A 4 -0.93 11.20 -8.21
CA GLY A 4 -1.80 11.98 -7.31
C GLY A 4 -2.38 11.16 -6.14
N ILE A 5 -1.85 9.96 -5.90
CA ILE A 5 -2.31 9.05 -4.85
C ILE A 5 -1.22 8.93 -3.77
N CYS A 6 -1.63 9.13 -2.52
CA CYS A 6 -0.80 8.94 -1.33
C CYS A 6 -1.19 7.63 -0.63
N ALA A 7 -0.20 6.79 -0.34
CA ALA A 7 -0.37 5.54 0.38
C ALA A 7 0.86 5.29 1.26
N SER A 8 0.69 4.51 2.33
CA SER A 8 1.81 4.12 3.21
C SER A 8 2.15 2.64 3.01
N GLY A 9 3.44 2.30 3.05
CA GLY A 9 3.90 0.91 3.10
C GLY A 9 3.99 0.37 4.53
N GLY A 10 4.56 -0.83 4.66
CA GLY A 10 4.96 -1.40 5.96
C GLY A 10 6.08 -0.57 6.60
N SER A 11 5.90 -0.18 7.86
CA SER A 11 6.76 0.82 8.54
C SER A 11 8.27 0.50 8.55
N ALA A 12 8.66 -0.76 8.49
CA ALA A 12 10.08 -1.14 8.49
C ALA A 12 10.77 -0.94 7.13
N CYS A 13 10.06 -1.16 6.02
CA CYS A 13 10.61 -0.94 4.69
C CYS A 13 10.93 0.55 4.46
N SER A 14 10.18 1.46 5.10
CA SER A 14 10.38 2.91 4.98
C SER A 14 11.41 3.48 5.95
N SER A 15 11.77 2.77 7.04
CA SER A 15 12.70 3.25 8.07
C SER A 15 14.14 2.74 7.91
N GLY A 16 14.40 1.90 6.89
CA GLY A 16 15.71 1.26 6.69
C GLY A 16 16.05 0.20 7.75
N SER A 17 15.07 -0.22 8.56
CA SER A 17 15.25 -1.18 9.64
C SER A 17 15.02 -2.62 9.15
N ASN A 18 15.98 -3.50 9.43
CA ASN A 18 15.87 -4.94 9.16
C ASN A 18 14.90 -5.68 10.10
N ILE A 19 14.29 -5.00 11.08
CA ILE A 19 13.49 -5.63 12.14
C ILE A 19 12.07 -6.00 11.65
N GLY A 20 11.68 -5.55 10.45
CA GLY A 20 10.33 -5.79 9.94
C GLY A 20 9.27 -4.98 10.71
N SER A 21 8.06 -4.87 10.16
CA SER A 21 7.03 -4.02 10.78
C SER A 21 6.45 -4.74 12.01
N HIS A 22 6.51 -4.10 13.18
CA HIS A 22 5.92 -4.64 14.41
C HIS A 22 4.43 -5.01 14.24
N VAL A 23 3.68 -4.19 13.50
CA VAL A 23 2.26 -4.43 13.22
C VAL A 23 2.07 -5.66 12.32
N LEU A 24 2.84 -5.76 11.24
CA LEU A 24 2.77 -6.91 10.32
C LEU A 24 3.18 -8.21 11.02
N ASN A 25 4.20 -8.16 11.89
CA ASN A 25 4.63 -9.29 12.70
C ASN A 25 3.53 -9.70 13.69
N GLY A 26 2.87 -8.74 14.34
CA GLY A 26 1.78 -8.99 15.29
C GLY A 26 0.59 -9.73 14.68
N ILE A 27 0.29 -9.49 13.41
CA ILE A 27 -0.77 -10.20 12.66
C ILE A 27 -0.25 -11.43 11.92
N LYS A 28 1.02 -11.81 12.08
CA LYS A 28 1.68 -12.91 11.37
C LYS A 28 1.53 -12.80 9.84
N ALA A 29 1.65 -11.59 9.31
CA ALA A 29 1.65 -11.38 7.87
C ALA A 29 2.86 -12.07 7.22
N ASP A 30 2.68 -12.55 5.99
CA ASP A 30 3.76 -13.11 5.20
C ASP A 30 4.83 -12.03 4.92
N PRO A 31 6.08 -12.19 5.38
CA PRO A 31 7.13 -11.20 5.20
C PRO A 31 7.53 -10.99 3.72
N ASN A 32 7.23 -11.95 2.85
CA ASN A 32 7.50 -11.84 1.41
C ASN A 32 6.37 -11.14 0.67
N ARG A 33 5.23 -10.89 1.32
CA ARG A 33 4.09 -10.19 0.72
C ARG A 33 4.22 -8.68 0.95
N PRO A 34 4.36 -7.86 -0.11
CA PRO A 34 4.35 -6.42 0.03
C PRO A 34 3.05 -5.93 0.66
N SER A 35 3.14 -4.97 1.58
CA SER A 35 1.98 -4.38 2.25
C SER A 35 1.78 -2.92 1.83
N VAL A 36 0.52 -2.54 1.60
CA VAL A 36 0.12 -1.14 1.36
C VAL A 36 -1.08 -0.80 2.24
N ARG A 37 -1.13 0.43 2.75
CA ARG A 37 -2.22 0.99 3.54
C ARG A 37 -2.74 2.26 2.89
N PHE A 38 -4.05 2.30 2.68
CA PHE A 38 -4.79 3.51 2.36
C PHE A 38 -5.57 3.96 3.60
N SER A 39 -5.73 5.27 3.74
CA SER A 39 -6.51 5.87 4.81
C SER A 39 -7.49 6.83 4.19
N PHE A 40 -8.76 6.69 4.55
CA PHE A 40 -9.81 7.57 4.08
C PHE A 40 -10.00 8.75 5.04
N SER A 41 -10.61 9.82 4.54
CA SER A 41 -11.02 10.96 5.34
C SER A 41 -12.46 11.34 5.01
N LYS A 42 -13.04 12.28 5.76
CA LYS A 42 -14.36 12.84 5.47
C LYS A 42 -14.45 13.57 4.12
N TYR A 43 -13.31 13.83 3.47
CA TYR A 43 -13.23 14.47 2.17
C TYR A 43 -13.06 13.47 1.02
N THR A 44 -12.87 12.19 1.30
CA THR A 44 -12.70 11.17 0.27
C THR A 44 -14.01 11.00 -0.51
N THR A 45 -13.93 11.12 -1.84
CA THR A 45 -15.09 10.94 -2.72
C THR A 45 -15.11 9.56 -3.36
N LYS A 46 -16.27 9.17 -3.92
CA LYS A 46 -16.39 7.87 -4.60
C LYS A 46 -15.60 7.85 -5.90
N GLU A 47 -15.57 8.98 -6.61
CA GLU A 47 -14.84 9.16 -7.86
C GLU A 47 -13.33 9.01 -7.64
N GLU A 48 -12.80 9.55 -6.53
CA GLU A 48 -11.41 9.35 -6.12
C GLU A 48 -11.12 7.87 -5.83
N LEU A 49 -12.04 7.16 -5.17
CA LEU A 49 -11.89 5.73 -4.89
C LEU A 49 -11.86 4.90 -6.18
N ASP A 50 -12.77 5.17 -7.11
CA ASP A 50 -12.82 4.47 -8.39
C ASP A 50 -11.50 4.66 -9.17
N TYR A 51 -10.99 5.90 -9.21
CA TYR A 51 -9.68 6.20 -9.80
C TYR A 51 -8.53 5.45 -9.11
N VAL A 52 -8.50 5.42 -7.78
CA VAL A 52 -7.48 4.70 -7.00
C VAL A 52 -7.52 3.21 -7.30
N ILE A 53 -8.72 2.60 -7.32
CA ILE A 53 -8.90 1.18 -7.58
C ILE A 53 -8.35 0.80 -8.95
N ASP A 54 -8.65 1.60 -9.98
CA ASP A 54 -8.17 1.32 -11.33
C ASP A 54 -6.65 1.43 -11.43
N LYS A 55 -6.04 2.43 -10.79
CA LYS A 55 -4.57 2.53 -10.73
C LYS A 55 -3.94 1.38 -9.95
N VAL A 56 -4.52 0.94 -8.85
CA VAL A 56 -4.02 -0.21 -8.08
C VAL A 56 -4.07 -1.49 -8.91
N LYS A 57 -5.17 -1.75 -9.64
CA LYS A 57 -5.28 -2.90 -10.54
C LYS A 57 -4.18 -2.89 -11.60
N MET A 58 -3.88 -1.73 -12.18
CA MET A 58 -2.79 -1.60 -13.16
C MET A 58 -1.43 -1.95 -12.55
N VAL A 59 -1.10 -1.39 -11.38
CA VAL A 59 0.18 -1.63 -10.70
C VAL A 59 0.34 -3.09 -10.28
N VAL A 60 -0.71 -3.70 -9.70
CA VAL A 60 -0.66 -5.11 -9.30
C VAL A 60 -0.46 -6.03 -10.50
N LYS A 61 -1.15 -5.77 -11.63
CA LYS A 61 -0.93 -6.54 -12.86
C LYS A 61 0.49 -6.40 -13.40
N GLN A 62 1.06 -5.20 -13.38
CA GLN A 62 2.45 -4.97 -13.80
C GLN A 62 3.44 -5.75 -12.93
N ASN A 63 3.26 -5.72 -11.61
CA ASN A 63 4.15 -6.43 -10.67
C ASN A 63 3.98 -7.95 -10.68
N ALA A 64 2.81 -8.48 -11.08
CA ALA A 64 2.59 -9.93 -11.21
C ALA A 64 3.20 -10.52 -12.50
N LEU A 65 3.60 -9.68 -13.44
CA LEU A 65 4.23 -10.05 -14.71
C LEU A 65 5.76 -9.80 -14.70
N ALA A 66 6.29 -9.27 -13.60
CA ALA A 66 7.71 -9.02 -13.36
C ALA A 66 8.25 -10.05 -12.37
#